data_AF-A0A8H4XR21-F1
#
_entry.id   AF-A0A8H4XR21-F1
#
_cell.length_a   1.000
_cell.length_b   1.000
_cell.length_c   1.000
_cell.angle_alpha   90.00
_cell.angle_beta   90.00
_cell.angle_gamma   90.00
#
_symmetry.space_group_name_H-M   'P 1'
#
loop_
_entity.id
_entity.type
_entity.pdbx_description
1 polymer ?
#
loop_
_entity_poly.entity_id
_entity_poly.type
_entity_poly.pdbx_seq_one_letter_code
_entity_poly.pdbx_strand_id
1 'polypeptide(L)'
;MTFDHLLPIFLQDKHQVDFIAHSFPRISGGLGLSTRTVGFIMSVDGLMALFIQSVIFAPLTDWLGVWRLFVLVTALHPITYFIIPFLVLLPSNLVYVGIYTCLAIRNILSIVAYPVLLILIKQSSPSCSVMGKINGLAASAGAACRTIAPPVAGYLYSAGTASGCTAIAWWSSTLIALIGTSQLWFIKRRKDTVTVRSVAPCLAAAGPPASDSHPREVIQVMVSEEDYQV
;
A
#
# COMPACT_ATOMS: atom_id res chain seq x y z
N MET A 1 3.88 -2.88 5.59
CA MET A 1 5.05 -2.68 6.46
C MET A 1 5.83 -3.97 6.68
N THR A 2 5.20 -5.10 7.03
CA THR A 2 5.92 -6.38 7.19
C THR A 2 6.54 -6.91 5.90
N PHE A 3 5.87 -6.66 4.78
CA PHE A 3 6.26 -7.12 3.46
C PHE A 3 7.71 -6.74 3.09
N ASP A 4 8.11 -5.49 3.37
CA ASP A 4 9.32 -4.88 2.82
C ASP A 4 10.62 -5.51 3.34
N HIS A 5 10.58 -6.05 4.56
CA HIS A 5 11.71 -6.76 5.17
C HIS A 5 11.54 -8.28 5.10
N LEU A 6 10.31 -8.80 5.14
CA LEU A 6 10.09 -10.24 4.98
C LEU A 6 10.45 -10.72 3.57
N LEU A 7 10.17 -9.91 2.54
CA LEU A 7 10.41 -10.33 1.16
C LEU A 7 11.89 -10.62 0.89
N PRO A 8 12.87 -9.72 1.14
CA PRO A 8 14.29 -10.03 0.92
C PRO A 8 14.76 -11.27 1.66
N ILE A 9 14.32 -11.43 2.92
CA ILE A 9 14.67 -12.59 3.75
C ILE A 9 14.15 -13.86 3.08
N PHE A 10 12.87 -13.89 2.70
CA PHE A 10 12.25 -15.02 2.02
C PHE A 10 12.87 -15.32 0.65
N LEU A 11 13.22 -14.31 -0.13
CA LEU A 11 13.87 -14.50 -1.44
C LEU A 11 15.27 -15.12 -1.28
N GLN A 12 16.01 -14.72 -0.25
CA GLN A 12 17.37 -15.18 0.00
C GLN A 12 17.44 -16.53 0.75
N ASP A 13 16.45 -16.82 1.60
CA ASP A 13 16.44 -18.02 2.44
C ASP A 13 16.48 -19.30 1.60
N LYS A 14 17.13 -20.34 2.13
CA LYS A 14 17.43 -21.56 1.38
C LYS A 14 16.15 -22.24 0.92
N HIS A 15 16.17 -22.76 -0.31
CA HIS A 15 15.04 -23.50 -0.84
C HIS A 15 14.96 -24.89 -0.19
N GLN A 16 13.91 -25.15 0.60
CA GLN A 16 13.69 -26.42 1.29
C GLN A 16 12.20 -26.80 1.30
N VAL A 17 11.70 -27.40 0.23
CA VAL A 17 10.29 -27.83 0.18
C VAL A 17 10.18 -29.30 0.58
N ASP A 18 9.80 -29.55 1.82
CA ASP A 18 9.50 -30.89 2.30
C ASP A 18 8.01 -31.19 2.09
N PHE A 19 7.68 -31.87 0.97
CA PHE A 19 6.33 -32.37 0.73
C PHE A 19 6.10 -33.65 1.54
N ILE A 20 5.46 -33.52 2.71
CA ILE A 20 4.94 -34.67 3.44
C ILE A 20 3.52 -34.96 2.93
N ALA A 21 3.33 -36.13 2.31
CA ALA A 21 2.14 -36.55 1.55
C ALA A 21 0.79 -36.59 2.32
N HIS A 22 0.76 -36.30 3.62
CA HIS A 22 -0.44 -36.43 4.47
C HIS A 22 -0.75 -35.23 5.38
N SER A 23 -0.06 -34.10 5.22
CA SER A 23 -0.27 -32.88 6.03
C SER A 23 -0.34 -31.64 5.12
N PHE A 24 -0.91 -30.53 5.63
CA PHE A 24 -0.83 -29.22 4.97
C PHE A 24 0.60 -28.96 4.45
N PRO A 25 0.79 -28.44 3.22
CA PRO A 25 2.12 -28.25 2.65
C PRO A 25 2.97 -27.40 3.60
N ARG A 26 3.98 -28.03 4.16
CA ARG A 26 4.92 -27.40 5.08
C ARG A 26 5.93 -26.65 4.21
N ILE A 27 5.57 -25.42 3.84
CA ILE A 27 6.44 -24.53 3.09
C ILE A 27 7.57 -24.12 4.04
N SER A 28 8.69 -24.79 3.90
CA SER A 28 9.92 -24.51 4.64
C SER A 28 10.89 -23.75 3.74
N GLY A 29 11.65 -22.83 4.33
CA GLY A 29 12.63 -22.03 3.59
C GLY A 29 12.04 -21.01 2.62
N GLY A 30 12.86 -20.63 1.63
CA GLY A 30 12.62 -19.55 0.67
C GLY A 30 12.98 -19.91 -0.78
N LEU A 31 13.34 -18.91 -1.57
CA LEU A 31 13.68 -19.11 -3.00
C LEU A 31 15.16 -19.36 -3.28
N GLY A 32 16.03 -19.22 -2.28
CA GLY A 32 17.46 -19.51 -2.39
C GLY A 32 18.23 -18.59 -3.35
N LEU A 33 17.72 -17.38 -3.60
CA LEU A 33 18.34 -16.43 -4.52
C LEU A 33 19.58 -15.80 -3.89
N SER A 34 20.58 -15.46 -4.72
CA SER A 34 21.77 -14.75 -4.26
C SER A 34 21.41 -13.34 -3.75
N THR A 35 22.13 -12.84 -2.75
CA THR A 35 21.94 -11.47 -2.23
C THR A 35 22.04 -10.40 -3.32
N ARG A 36 22.90 -10.62 -4.34
CA ARG A 36 23.00 -9.73 -5.51
C ARG A 36 21.70 -9.71 -6.32
N THR A 37 21.13 -10.88 -6.58
CA THR A 37 19.86 -11.02 -7.32
C THR A 37 18.71 -10.40 -6.54
N VAL A 38 18.64 -10.65 -5.22
CA VAL A 38 17.63 -10.05 -4.35
C VAL A 38 17.77 -8.52 -4.37
N GLY A 39 18.98 -7.98 -4.24
CA GLY A 39 19.24 -6.54 -4.32
C GLY A 39 18.77 -5.92 -5.65
N PHE A 40 18.98 -6.62 -6.76
CA PHE A 40 18.46 -6.20 -8.07
C PHE A 40 16.93 -6.20 -8.12
N ILE A 41 16.28 -7.28 -7.65
CA ILE A 41 14.81 -7.36 -7.56
C ILE A 41 14.24 -6.21 -6.75
N MET A 42 14.82 -5.92 -5.58
CA MET A 42 14.37 -4.82 -4.70
C MET A 42 14.60 -3.43 -5.32
N SER A 43 15.67 -3.27 -6.11
CA SER A 43 15.94 -2.03 -6.84
C SER A 43 14.91 -1.77 -7.94
N VAL A 44 14.56 -2.81 -8.71
CA VAL A 44 13.47 -2.75 -9.69
C VAL A 44 12.12 -2.50 -9.01
N ASP A 45 11.88 -3.11 -7.84
CA ASP A 45 10.70 -2.84 -7.02
C ASP A 45 10.58 -1.36 -6.65
N GLY A 46 11.67 -0.74 -6.20
CA GLY A 46 11.72 0.69 -5.91
C GLY A 46 11.36 1.56 -7.13
N LEU A 47 11.87 1.21 -8.32
CA LEU A 47 11.55 1.94 -9.55
C LEU A 47 10.08 1.75 -9.96
N MET A 48 9.56 0.51 -9.88
CA MET A 48 8.14 0.23 -10.10
C MET A 48 7.27 1.02 -9.13
N ALA A 49 7.68 1.11 -7.86
CA ALA A 49 6.95 1.83 -6.85
C ALA A 49 6.84 3.33 -7.17
N LEU A 50 7.96 3.96 -7.55
CA LEU A 50 7.98 5.36 -7.98
C LEU A 50 7.11 5.60 -9.22
N PHE A 51 7.14 4.69 -10.19
CA PHE A 51 6.31 4.77 -11.38
C PHE A 51 4.81 4.69 -11.03
N ILE A 52 4.42 3.72 -10.21
CA ILE A 52 3.03 3.55 -9.78
C ILE A 52 2.54 4.79 -9.01
N GLN A 53 3.37 5.34 -8.12
CA GLN A 53 3.03 6.54 -7.36
C GLN A 53 2.85 7.78 -8.25
N SER A 54 3.73 7.98 -9.23
CA SER A 54 3.75 9.19 -10.06
C SER A 54 2.74 9.14 -11.21
N VAL A 55 2.52 7.97 -11.81
CA VAL A 55 1.74 7.82 -13.04
C VAL A 55 0.37 7.20 -12.78
N ILE A 56 0.25 6.21 -11.89
CA ILE A 56 -0.98 5.42 -11.74
C ILE A 56 -1.93 6.01 -10.70
N PHE A 57 -1.39 6.58 -9.62
CA PHE A 57 -2.20 7.08 -8.51
C PHE A 57 -3.27 8.10 -8.92
N ALA A 58 -2.91 9.13 -9.68
CA ALA A 58 -3.85 10.19 -10.06
C ALA A 58 -4.97 9.69 -10.99
N PRO A 59 -4.68 9.02 -12.12
CA PRO A 59 -5.73 8.46 -12.98
C PRO A 59 -6.66 7.48 -12.24
N LEU A 60 -6.11 6.65 -11.35
CA LEU A 60 -6.89 5.68 -10.60
C LEU A 60 -7.84 6.35 -9.60
N THR A 61 -7.38 7.44 -8.97
CA THR A 61 -8.18 8.24 -8.05
C THR A 61 -9.28 9.02 -8.79
N ASP A 62 -8.98 9.56 -9.97
CA ASP A 62 -9.95 10.26 -10.80
C ASP A 62 -11.03 9.30 -11.34
N TRP A 63 -10.65 8.07 -11.67
CA TRP A 63 -11.58 7.06 -12.20
C TRP A 63 -12.47 6.41 -11.14
N LEU A 64 -11.90 5.92 -10.04
CA LEU A 64 -12.67 5.21 -8.99
C LEU A 64 -13.23 6.14 -7.91
N GLY A 65 -12.62 7.30 -7.73
CA GLY A 65 -12.82 8.15 -6.56
C GLY A 65 -12.09 7.62 -5.33
N VAL A 66 -11.75 8.55 -4.43
CA VAL A 66 -10.92 8.28 -3.24
C VAL A 66 -11.50 7.18 -2.35
N TRP A 67 -12.79 7.23 -2.03
CA TRP A 67 -13.42 6.27 -1.10
C TRP A 67 -13.47 4.84 -1.65
N ARG A 68 -13.91 4.66 -2.90
CA ARG A 68 -13.98 3.31 -3.49
C ARG A 68 -12.58 2.73 -3.65
N LEU A 69 -11.61 3.58 -4.02
CA LEU A 69 -10.22 3.16 -4.12
C LEU A 69 -9.67 2.74 -2.77
N PHE A 70 -9.95 3.49 -1.69
CA PHE A 70 -9.58 3.12 -0.32
C PHE A 70 -10.12 1.74 0.08
N VAL A 71 -11.41 1.50 -0.12
CA VAL A 71 -12.05 0.23 0.21
C VAL A 71 -11.44 -0.90 -0.61
N LEU A 72 -11.25 -0.70 -1.91
CA LEU A 72 -10.67 -1.70 -2.81
C LEU A 72 -9.25 -2.08 -2.40
N VAL A 73 -8.36 -1.09 -2.24
CA VAL A 73 -6.94 -1.36 -1.92
C VAL A 73 -6.79 -1.98 -0.54
N THR A 74 -7.60 -1.55 0.42
CA THR A 74 -7.58 -2.10 1.79
C THR A 74 -8.11 -3.53 1.80
N ALA A 75 -9.23 -3.82 1.11
CA ALA A 75 -9.83 -5.14 1.08
C ALA A 75 -8.99 -6.19 0.33
N LEU A 76 -8.28 -5.78 -0.72
CA LEU A 76 -7.40 -6.68 -1.49
C LEU A 76 -6.00 -6.82 -0.85
N HIS A 77 -5.61 -5.91 0.05
CA HIS A 77 -4.28 -5.92 0.66
C HIS A 77 -3.88 -7.26 1.31
N PRO A 78 -4.75 -7.97 2.06
CA PRO A 78 -4.40 -9.25 2.67
C PRO A 78 -3.92 -10.30 1.67
N ILE A 79 -4.45 -10.29 0.44
CA ILE A 79 -4.09 -11.24 -0.61
C ILE A 79 -2.59 -11.14 -0.91
N THR A 80 -2.01 -9.93 -0.87
CA THR A 80 -0.59 -9.70 -1.17
C THR A 80 0.35 -10.44 -0.23
N TYR A 81 -0.04 -10.64 1.04
CA TYR A 81 0.75 -11.40 2.00
C TYR A 81 0.49 -12.90 1.88
N PHE A 82 -0.76 -13.26 1.62
CA PHE A 82 -1.19 -14.66 1.54
C PHE A 82 -0.50 -15.41 0.41
N ILE A 83 -0.34 -14.76 -0.75
CA ILE A 83 0.18 -15.41 -1.97
C ILE A 83 1.69 -15.67 -1.96
N ILE A 84 2.48 -14.92 -1.17
CA ILE A 84 3.95 -14.94 -1.25
C ILE A 84 4.57 -16.30 -0.96
N PRO A 85 4.19 -17.04 0.09
CA PRO A 85 4.74 -18.36 0.36
C PRO A 85 4.61 -19.34 -0.81
N PHE A 86 3.58 -19.19 -1.65
CA PHE A 86 3.33 -20.09 -2.78
C PHE A 86 4.29 -19.88 -3.96
N LEU A 87 5.12 -18.82 -3.97
CA LEU A 87 6.18 -18.64 -4.97
C LEU A 87 7.18 -19.80 -4.97
N VAL A 88 7.36 -20.45 -3.82
CA VAL A 88 8.24 -21.60 -3.66
C VAL A 88 7.73 -22.82 -4.43
N LEU A 89 6.44 -22.87 -4.78
CA LEU A 89 5.82 -23.93 -5.58
C LEU A 89 5.94 -23.69 -7.10
N LEU A 90 6.38 -22.50 -7.54
CA LEU A 90 6.50 -22.20 -8.96
C LEU A 90 7.70 -22.91 -9.59
N PRO A 91 7.57 -23.38 -10.85
CA PRO A 91 8.70 -23.94 -11.58
C PRO A 91 9.71 -22.84 -11.91
N SER A 92 10.99 -23.21 -12.06
CA SER A 92 12.12 -22.26 -12.19
C SER A 92 11.97 -21.25 -13.33
N ASN A 93 11.25 -21.60 -14.40
CA ASN A 93 10.97 -20.71 -15.53
C ASN A 93 9.93 -19.62 -15.23
N LEU A 94 9.08 -19.80 -14.21
CA LEU A 94 8.02 -18.86 -13.84
C LEU A 94 8.32 -18.08 -12.56
N VAL A 95 9.32 -18.47 -11.76
CA VAL A 95 9.64 -17.83 -10.47
C VAL A 95 9.77 -16.31 -10.60
N TYR A 96 10.58 -15.80 -11.53
CA TYR A 96 10.75 -14.36 -11.72
C TYR A 96 9.47 -13.65 -12.15
N VAL A 97 8.70 -14.26 -13.05
CA VAL A 97 7.38 -13.74 -13.46
C VAL A 97 6.46 -13.66 -12.24
N GLY A 98 6.44 -14.68 -11.39
CA GLY A 98 5.69 -14.71 -10.15
C GLY A 98 6.11 -13.62 -9.15
N ILE A 99 7.42 -13.44 -8.94
CA ILE A 99 7.97 -12.38 -8.08
C ILE A 99 7.51 -11.00 -8.57
N TYR A 100 7.76 -10.67 -9.84
CA TYR A 100 7.41 -9.34 -10.38
C TYR A 100 5.90 -9.11 -10.44
N THR A 101 5.11 -10.16 -10.68
CA THR A 101 3.64 -10.07 -10.60
C THR A 101 3.18 -9.76 -9.18
N CYS A 102 3.71 -10.46 -8.18
CA CYS A 102 3.36 -10.21 -6.79
C CYS A 102 3.80 -8.81 -6.32
N LEU A 103 4.99 -8.38 -6.73
CA LEU A 103 5.48 -7.02 -6.48
C LEU A 103 4.60 -5.96 -7.13
N ALA A 104 4.20 -6.15 -8.39
CA ALA A 104 3.31 -5.22 -9.08
C ALA A 104 1.95 -5.09 -8.36
N ILE A 105 1.32 -6.22 -8.01
CA ILE A 105 0.05 -6.23 -7.26
C ILE A 105 0.24 -5.54 -5.90
N ARG A 106 1.28 -5.93 -5.14
CA ARG A 106 1.59 -5.33 -3.84
C ARG A 106 1.83 -3.82 -3.96
N ASN A 107 2.55 -3.37 -4.98
CA ASN A 107 2.88 -1.96 -5.18
C ASN A 107 1.63 -1.15 -5.49
N ILE A 108 0.79 -1.62 -6.42
CA ILE A 108 -0.48 -0.95 -6.74
C ILE A 108 -1.33 -0.80 -5.47
N LEU A 109 -1.49 -1.87 -4.69
CA LEU A 109 -2.33 -1.83 -3.50
C LEU A 109 -1.72 -1.00 -2.36
N SER A 110 -0.41 -1.11 -2.12
CA SER A 110 0.26 -0.46 -0.98
C SER A 110 0.51 1.03 -1.20
N ILE A 111 1.00 1.39 -2.39
CA ILE A 111 1.46 2.75 -2.71
C ILE A 111 0.26 3.68 -2.88
N VAL A 112 -0.83 3.18 -3.46
CA VAL A 112 -2.07 3.94 -3.60
C VAL A 112 -2.78 4.11 -2.25
N ALA A 113 -2.67 3.15 -1.34
CA ALA A 113 -3.36 3.21 -0.05
C ALA A 113 -2.95 4.42 0.80
N TYR A 114 -1.65 4.75 0.86
CA TYR A 114 -1.14 5.84 1.70
C TYR A 114 -1.70 7.24 1.33
N PRO A 115 -1.59 7.72 0.08
CA PRO A 115 -2.14 9.03 -0.28
C PRO A 115 -3.67 9.06 -0.18
N VAL A 116 -4.36 7.97 -0.55
CA VAL A 116 -5.82 7.87 -0.38
C VAL A 116 -6.22 8.02 1.10
N LEU A 117 -5.50 7.34 2.00
CA LEU A 117 -5.75 7.45 3.45
C LEU A 117 -5.53 8.89 3.94
N LEU A 118 -4.46 9.57 3.51
CA LEU A 118 -4.20 10.96 3.86
C LEU A 118 -5.30 11.90 3.36
N ILE A 119 -5.82 11.68 2.13
CA ILE A 119 -6.95 12.46 1.61
C ILE A 119 -8.20 12.22 2.46
N LEU A 120 -8.52 10.98 2.83
CA LEU A 120 -9.68 10.68 3.68
C LEU A 120 -9.56 11.29 5.08
N ILE A 121 -8.37 11.24 5.68
CA ILE A 121 -8.08 11.92 6.94
C ILE A 121 -8.33 13.43 6.80
N LYS A 122 -7.86 14.03 5.70
CA LYS A 122 -8.08 15.45 5.41
C LYS A 122 -9.56 15.78 5.29
N GLN A 123 -10.32 15.01 4.52
CA GLN A 123 -11.77 15.20 4.35
C GLN A 123 -12.55 14.98 5.65
N SER A 124 -12.03 14.18 6.57
CA SER A 124 -12.67 13.92 7.87
C SER A 124 -12.33 14.96 8.95
N SER A 125 -11.39 15.87 8.69
CA SER A 125 -10.98 16.87 9.67
C SER A 125 -12.01 18.01 9.76
N PRO A 126 -12.53 18.35 10.95
CA PRO A 126 -13.60 19.35 11.12
C PRO A 126 -13.14 20.80 10.86
N SER A 127 -11.82 21.06 10.91
CA SER A 127 -11.24 22.37 10.63
C SER A 127 -9.77 22.25 10.26
N CYS A 128 -9.22 23.22 9.52
CA CYS A 128 -7.80 23.31 9.21
C CYS A 128 -6.92 23.43 10.47
N SER A 129 -7.45 24.00 11.56
CA SER A 129 -6.71 24.19 12.82
C SER A 129 -6.31 22.87 13.49
N VAL A 130 -7.12 21.81 13.34
CA VAL A 130 -6.85 20.48 13.92
C VAL A 130 -6.21 19.50 12.95
N MET A 131 -6.13 19.86 11.67
CA MET A 131 -5.57 19.01 10.60
C MET A 131 -4.15 18.52 10.92
N GLY A 132 -3.30 19.42 11.39
CA GLY A 132 -1.92 19.11 11.75
C GLY A 132 -1.83 18.08 12.89
N LYS A 133 -2.72 18.17 13.89
CA LYS A 133 -2.78 17.21 15.00
C LYS A 133 -3.21 15.82 14.52
N ILE A 134 -4.24 15.75 13.68
CA ILE A 134 -4.76 14.47 13.16
C ILE A 134 -3.70 13.81 12.26
N ASN A 135 -3.08 14.56 11.34
CA ASN A 135 -2.02 14.04 10.48
C ASN A 135 -0.77 13.64 11.29
N GLY A 136 -0.40 14.44 12.30
CA GLY A 136 0.69 14.12 13.21
C GLY A 136 0.45 12.82 13.98
N LEU A 137 -0.78 12.60 14.47
CA LEU A 137 -1.17 11.35 15.13
C LEU A 137 -1.09 10.15 14.17
N ALA A 138 -1.64 10.29 12.96
CA ALA A 138 -1.59 9.25 11.93
C ALA A 138 -0.14 8.91 11.53
N ALA A 139 0.70 9.92 11.31
CA ALA A 139 2.11 9.74 10.98
C ALA A 139 2.89 9.07 12.13
N SER A 140 2.62 9.46 13.38
CA SER A 140 3.27 8.89 14.56
C SER A 140 2.85 7.43 14.77
N ALA A 141 1.57 7.10 14.63
CA ALA A 141 1.08 5.73 14.65
C ALA A 141 1.72 4.89 13.54
N GLY A 142 1.78 5.43 12.32
CA GLY A 142 2.47 4.79 11.19
C GLY A 142 3.97 4.59 11.41
N ALA A 143 4.64 5.51 12.11
CA ALA A 143 6.04 5.36 12.51
C ALA A 143 6.22 4.27 13.58
N ALA A 144 5.37 4.25 14.62
CA ALA A 144 5.40 3.21 15.64
C ALA A 144 5.19 1.81 15.04
N CYS A 145 4.23 1.66 14.13
CA CYS A 145 4.04 0.41 13.40
C CYS A 145 5.27 0.01 12.57
N ARG A 146 5.94 0.98 11.92
CA ARG A 146 7.18 0.72 11.17
C ARG A 146 8.36 0.32 12.05
N THR A 147 8.39 0.77 13.30
CA THR A 147 9.41 0.38 14.28
C THR A 147 9.15 -1.03 14.82
N ILE A 148 7.89 -1.37 15.11
CA ILE A 148 7.51 -2.65 15.74
C ILE A 148 7.43 -3.80 14.72
N ALA A 149 7.00 -3.52 13.48
CA ALA A 149 6.76 -4.57 12.49
C ALA A 149 8.01 -5.42 12.17
N PRO A 150 9.22 -4.85 11.91
CA PRO A 150 10.39 -5.65 11.56
C PRO A 150 10.87 -6.61 12.66
N PRO A 151 11.00 -6.20 13.94
CA PRO A 151 11.34 -7.13 15.01
C PRO A 151 10.33 -8.27 15.16
N VAL A 152 9.03 -7.96 15.14
CA VAL A 152 7.97 -8.97 15.28
C VAL A 152 7.96 -9.95 14.11
N ALA A 153 8.05 -9.44 12.89
CA ALA A 153 8.07 -10.27 11.70
C ALA A 153 9.35 -11.12 11.61
N GLY A 154 10.51 -10.57 11.97
CA GLY A 154 11.77 -11.31 12.05
C GLY A 154 11.72 -12.44 13.09
N TYR A 155 11.11 -12.17 14.25
CA TYR A 155 10.85 -13.21 15.26
C TYR A 155 9.94 -14.31 14.73
N LEU A 156 8.79 -13.94 14.13
CA LEU A 156 7.85 -14.90 13.54
C LEU A 156 8.49 -15.71 12.40
N TYR A 157 9.31 -15.09 11.58
CA TYR A 157 10.04 -15.77 10.51
C TYR A 157 11.04 -16.78 11.08
N SER A 158 11.83 -16.37 12.07
CA SER A 158 12.80 -17.25 12.74
C SER A 158 12.13 -18.44 13.45
N ALA A 159 11.01 -18.19 14.14
CA ALA A 159 10.19 -19.24 14.75
C ALA A 159 9.58 -20.16 13.68
N GLY A 160 9.16 -19.60 12.54
CA GLY A 160 8.73 -20.33 11.35
C GLY A 160 9.83 -21.26 10.84
N THR A 161 11.05 -20.76 10.66
CA THR A 161 12.20 -21.59 10.23
C THR A 161 12.48 -22.71 11.23
N ALA A 162 12.47 -22.45 12.54
CA ALA A 162 12.70 -23.47 13.57
C ALA A 162 11.60 -24.55 13.60
N SER A 163 10.35 -24.14 13.37
CA SER A 163 9.20 -25.04 13.22
C SER A 163 9.01 -25.55 11.79
N GLY A 164 9.96 -25.31 10.89
CA GLY A 164 9.93 -25.69 9.47
C GLY A 164 8.74 -25.18 8.67
N CYS A 165 8.12 -24.06 9.04
CA CYS A 165 7.03 -23.41 8.31
C CYS A 165 7.27 -21.90 8.25
N THR A 166 8.06 -21.44 7.28
CA THR A 166 8.39 -20.02 7.08
C THR A 166 7.16 -19.20 6.65
N ALA A 167 6.14 -19.86 6.12
CA ALA A 167 4.85 -19.25 5.76
C ALA A 167 4.12 -18.60 6.96
N ILE A 168 4.41 -19.00 8.20
CA ILE A 168 3.77 -18.46 9.41
C ILE A 168 3.93 -16.93 9.49
N ALA A 169 5.07 -16.36 9.13
CA ALA A 169 5.29 -14.92 9.16
C ALA A 169 4.37 -14.16 8.17
N TRP A 170 4.18 -14.74 6.99
CA TRP A 170 3.31 -14.22 5.93
C TRP A 170 1.82 -14.34 6.29
N TRP A 171 1.41 -15.49 6.81
CA TRP A 171 0.02 -15.71 7.22
C TRP A 171 -0.35 -14.91 8.47
N SER A 172 0.58 -14.71 9.40
CA SER A 172 0.39 -13.78 10.53
C SER A 172 0.20 -12.34 10.02
N SER A 173 0.98 -11.92 9.03
CA SER A 173 0.79 -10.61 8.39
C SER A 173 -0.56 -10.51 7.67
N THR A 174 -1.00 -11.61 7.03
CA THR A 174 -2.32 -11.72 6.41
C THR A 174 -3.43 -11.55 7.44
N LEU A 175 -3.34 -12.20 8.60
CA LEU A 175 -4.29 -12.07 9.69
C LEU A 175 -4.38 -10.63 10.21
N ILE A 176 -3.24 -9.97 10.41
CA ILE A 176 -3.20 -8.56 10.84
C ILE A 176 -3.83 -7.66 9.76
N ALA A 177 -3.55 -7.91 8.48
CA ALA A 177 -4.18 -7.17 7.39
C ALA A 177 -5.69 -7.39 7.32
N LEU A 178 -6.18 -8.60 7.62
CA LEU A 178 -7.62 -8.89 7.72
C LEU A 178 -8.27 -8.13 8.88
N ILE A 179 -7.60 -8.02 10.03
CA ILE A 179 -8.08 -7.18 11.15
C ILE A 179 -8.13 -5.71 10.72
N GLY A 180 -7.12 -5.21 10.01
CA GLY A 180 -7.17 -3.86 9.43
C GLY A 180 -8.30 -3.68 8.42
N THR A 181 -8.58 -4.70 7.63
CA THR A 181 -9.67 -4.70 6.64
C THR A 181 -11.04 -4.70 7.31
N SER A 182 -11.24 -5.47 8.38
CA SER A 182 -12.51 -5.50 9.10
C SER A 182 -12.85 -4.15 9.73
N GLN A 183 -11.86 -3.31 10.02
CA GLN A 183 -12.08 -1.94 10.51
C GLN A 183 -12.86 -1.07 9.50
N LEU A 184 -12.84 -1.39 8.20
CA LEU A 184 -13.64 -0.68 7.19
C LEU A 184 -15.13 -0.64 7.54
N TRP A 185 -15.65 -1.68 8.20
CA TRP A 185 -17.07 -1.80 8.52
C TRP A 185 -17.52 -0.79 9.59
N PHE A 186 -16.58 -0.29 10.40
CA PHE A 186 -16.86 0.72 11.42
C PHE A 186 -16.78 2.15 10.88
N ILE A 187 -16.24 2.36 9.67
CA ILE A 187 -16.05 3.70 9.12
C ILE A 187 -17.36 4.16 8.45
N LYS A 188 -18.04 5.13 9.07
CA LYS A 188 -19.20 5.80 8.46
C LYS A 188 -18.75 6.69 7.30
N ARG A 189 -19.29 6.43 6.11
CA ARG A 189 -19.04 7.23 4.92
C ARG A 189 -19.75 8.59 5.03
N ARG A 190 -18.98 9.68 5.05
CA ARG A 190 -19.48 11.03 4.76
C ARG A 190 -19.55 11.20 3.24
N LYS A 191 -20.68 11.65 2.70
CA LYS A 191 -20.95 11.71 1.25
C LYS A 191 -20.35 12.95 0.57
N ASP A 192 -19.23 13.46 1.05
CA ASP A 192 -18.63 14.67 0.48
C ASP A 192 -17.91 14.30 -0.81
N THR A 193 -18.49 14.71 -1.95
CA THR A 193 -18.00 14.40 -3.29
C THR A 193 -16.89 15.37 -3.65
N VAL A 194 -15.65 15.04 -3.29
CA VAL A 194 -14.48 15.81 -3.75
C VAL A 194 -13.91 15.14 -4.99
N THR A 195 -14.18 15.75 -6.14
CA THR A 195 -13.50 15.44 -7.40
C THR A 195 -12.08 15.99 -7.33
N VAL A 196 -11.09 15.09 -7.29
CA VAL A 196 -9.70 15.46 -7.56
C VAL A 196 -9.64 15.76 -9.06
N ARG A 197 -9.32 16.99 -9.44
CA ARG A 197 -9.09 17.35 -10.84
C ARG A 197 -7.59 17.52 -11.01
N SER A 198 -6.98 16.72 -11.88
CA SER A 198 -5.59 16.91 -12.28
C SER A 198 -5.43 18.31 -12.86
N VAL A 199 -4.68 19.18 -12.18
CA VAL A 199 -4.28 20.48 -12.72
C VAL A 199 -3.11 20.19 -13.65
N ALA A 200 -3.39 20.10 -14.95
CA ALA A 200 -2.33 20.08 -15.96
C ALA A 200 -1.43 21.31 -15.76
N PRO A 201 -0.09 21.18 -15.88
CA PRO A 201 0.78 22.33 -15.76
C PRO A 201 0.41 23.36 -16.84
N CYS A 202 0.14 24.55 -16.35
CA CYS A 202 -0.03 25.80 -17.06
C CYS A 202 1.00 25.95 -18.19
N LEU A 203 0.60 25.60 -19.42
CA LEU A 203 1.38 25.86 -20.64
C LEU A 203 0.56 26.54 -21.75
N ALA A 204 -0.66 27.02 -21.44
CA ALA A 204 -1.55 27.65 -22.42
C ALA A 204 -2.06 29.03 -21.98
N ALA A 205 -1.23 29.81 -21.28
CA ALA A 205 -1.50 31.22 -20.99
C ALA A 205 -0.31 32.10 -21.40
N ALA A 206 0.15 31.96 -22.64
CA ALA A 206 1.04 32.92 -23.29
C ALA A 206 0.23 33.73 -24.32
N GLY A 207 -0.68 34.58 -23.80
CA GLY A 207 -1.25 35.70 -24.54
C GLY A 207 -0.50 36.99 -24.17
N PRO A 208 -0.45 38.01 -25.04
CA PRO A 208 0.42 39.19 -24.88
C PRO A 208 0.02 40.05 -23.65
N PRO A 209 0.95 40.87 -23.12
CA PRO A 209 0.86 41.39 -21.76
C PRO A 209 -0.15 42.54 -21.68
N ALA A 210 -1.18 42.36 -20.86
CA ALA A 210 -2.07 43.43 -20.45
C ALA A 210 -1.81 43.78 -18.98
N SER A 211 -1.11 44.90 -18.78
CA SER A 211 -1.28 45.92 -17.73
C SER A 211 -1.88 45.49 -16.38
N ASP A 212 -1.03 45.54 -15.34
CA ASP A 212 -1.31 45.87 -13.94
C ASP A 212 -2.72 45.63 -13.36
N SER A 213 -2.83 44.61 -12.51
CA SER A 213 -3.18 44.76 -11.09
C SER A 213 -3.29 43.39 -10.42
N HIS A 214 -2.62 43.23 -9.28
CA HIS A 214 -2.65 42.03 -8.42
C HIS A 214 -4.06 41.43 -8.25
N PRO A 215 -4.25 40.12 -8.52
CA PRO A 215 -5.31 39.36 -7.87
C PRO A 215 -4.68 38.37 -6.89
N ARG A 216 -4.98 38.55 -5.60
CA ARG A 216 -4.90 37.47 -4.62
C ARG A 216 -5.71 36.31 -5.17
N GLU A 217 -5.05 35.19 -5.39
CA GLU A 217 -5.68 33.92 -5.77
C GLU A 217 -6.47 33.40 -4.54
N VAL A 218 -7.69 33.90 -4.36
CA VAL A 218 -8.63 33.41 -3.36
C VAL A 218 -9.28 32.17 -3.93
N ILE A 219 -8.85 31.00 -3.46
CA ILE A 219 -9.48 29.72 -3.74
C ILE A 219 -10.89 29.76 -3.12
N GLN A 220 -11.92 29.99 -3.96
CA GLN A 220 -13.31 29.84 -3.56
C GLN A 220 -13.65 28.35 -3.49
N VAL A 221 -13.73 27.82 -2.28
CA VAL A 221 -14.36 26.52 -2.01
C VAL A 221 -15.86 26.76 -1.93
N MET A 222 -16.60 26.45 -3.01
CA MET A 222 -18.06 26.43 -2.96
C MET A 222 -18.51 25.15 -2.25
N VAL A 223 -18.95 25.30 -0.99
CA VAL A 223 -19.71 24.27 -0.28
C VAL A 223 -21.16 24.43 -0.69
N SER A 224 -21.68 23.51 -1.50
CA SER A 224 -23.11 23.42 -1.76
C SER A 224 -23.73 22.68 -0.58
N GLU A 225 -24.43 23.39 0.31
CA GLU A 225 -25.32 22.78 1.30
C GLU A 225 -26.58 22.29 0.56
N GLU A 226 -26.72 20.97 0.40
CA GLU A 226 -28.02 20.36 0.08
C GLU A 226 -28.77 20.11 1.39
N ASP A 227 -29.75 20.98 1.63
CA ASP A 227 -30.99 20.83 2.40
C ASP A 227 -30.99 19.98 3.69
N TYR A 228 -30.95 20.68 4.82
CA TYR A 228 -31.55 20.22 6.08
C TYR A 228 -33.01 20.68 6.11
N GLN A 229 -33.95 19.79 5.77
CA GLN A 229 -35.37 19.98 6.10
C GLN A 229 -35.69 19.14 7.35
N VAL A 230 -35.96 19.89 8.44
CA VAL A 230 -36.61 19.62 9.73
C VAL A 230 -36.87 18.18 10.14
#